data_AF-A0A967TL32-F1
#
_entry.id   AF-A0A967TL32-F1
#
_cell.length_a   1.000
_cell.length_b   1.000
_cell.length_c   1.000
_cell.angle_alpha   90.00
_cell.angle_beta   90.00
_cell.angle_gamma   90.00
#
_symmetry.space_group_name_H-M   'P 1'
#
loop_
_entity.id
_entity.type
_entity.pdbx_description
1 polymer ?
#
loop_
_entity_poly.entity_id
_entity_poly.type
_entity_poly.pdbx_seq_one_letter_code
_entity_poly.pdbx_strand_id
1 'polypeptide(L)' 'IYDASMKYQADGTPLVVLAGKEYGTGSSRDWAAKGTILLGVKAVIAESYERIHRSNLVGMGVLPLQFEEGD' A
#
# COMPACT_ATOMS: atom_id res chain seq x y z
N ILE A 1 7.67 11.78 3.61
CA ILE A 1 7.32 10.34 3.54
C ILE A 1 8.59 9.50 3.41
N TYR A 2 9.37 9.67 2.34
CA TYR A 2 10.62 8.92 2.11
C TYR A 2 11.56 8.88 3.33
N ASP A 3 11.95 10.03 3.89
CA ASP A 3 12.90 10.05 5.01
C ASP A 3 12.40 9.31 6.25
N ALA A 4 11.09 9.42 6.54
CA ALA A 4 10.47 8.67 7.63
C ALA A 4 10.48 7.17 7.34
N SER A 5 10.14 6.77 6.12
CA SER A 5 10.19 5.37 5.69
C SER A 5 11.60 4.78 5.80
N MET A 6 12.63 5.52 5.40
CA MET A 6 14.03 5.08 5.52
C MET A 6 14.44 4.92 6.98
N LYS A 7 14.01 5.81 7.86
CA LYS A 7 14.25 5.68 9.30
C LYS A 7 13.61 4.42 9.86
N TYR A 8 12.33 4.17 9.59
CA TYR A 8 11.65 2.97 10.06
C TYR A 8 12.26 1.69 9.48
N GLN A 9 12.73 1.71 8.22
CA GLN A 9 13.47 0.60 7.64
C GLN A 9 14.80 0.34 8.39
N ALA A 10 15.57 1.40 8.68
CA ALA A 10 16.82 1.29 9.45
C ALA A 10 16.57 0.75 10.87
N ASP A 11 15.47 1.15 11.49
CA ASP A 11 15.02 0.68 12.80
C ASP A 11 14.37 -0.72 12.75
N GLY A 12 14.30 -1.36 11.57
CA GLY A 12 13.69 -2.69 11.39
C GLY A 12 12.18 -2.73 11.65
N THR A 13 11.53 -1.57 11.67
CA THR A 13 10.11 -1.43 12.00
C THR A 13 9.25 -1.58 10.74
N PRO A 14 8.36 -2.57 10.66
CA PRO A 14 7.49 -2.76 9.50
C PRO A 14 6.45 -1.64 9.39
N LEU A 15 6.13 -1.25 8.15
CA LEU A 15 5.14 -0.22 7.88
C LEU A 15 3.88 -0.78 7.23
N VAL A 16 2.75 -0.13 7.53
CA VAL A 16 1.45 -0.35 6.90
C VAL A 16 0.86 0.99 6.46
N VAL A 17 -0.01 0.95 5.45
CA VAL A 17 -0.77 2.13 4.99
C VAL A 17 -2.24 1.93 5.31
N LEU A 18 -2.89 2.97 5.85
CA LEU A 18 -4.34 3.05 5.97
C LEU A 18 -4.89 3.96 4.88
N ALA A 19 -5.96 3.55 4.22
CA ALA A 19 -6.62 4.32 3.17
C ALA A 19 -8.14 4.19 3.23
N GLY A 20 -8.84 5.14 2.61
CA GLY A 20 -10.30 5.09 2.45
C GLY A 20 -10.73 4.30 1.22
N LYS A 21 -11.80 4.75 0.58
CA LYS A 21 -12.35 4.15 -0.64
C LYS A 21 -11.50 4.43 -1.88
N GLU A 22 -11.64 3.56 -2.87
CA GLU A 22 -11.07 3.68 -4.22
C GLU A 22 -9.54 3.86 -4.24
N TYR A 23 -8.85 3.22 -3.29
CA TYR A 23 -7.40 3.30 -3.19
C TYR A 23 -6.73 2.77 -4.46
N GLY A 24 -5.86 3.60 -5.05
CA GLY A 24 -5.15 3.27 -6.27
C GLY A 24 -5.83 3.68 -7.58
N THR A 25 -6.84 4.54 -7.53
CA THR A 25 -7.42 5.14 -8.74
C THR A 25 -6.44 6.10 -9.42
N GLY A 26 -6.46 6.16 -10.75
CA GLY A 26 -5.59 7.01 -11.57
C GLY A 26 -4.66 6.21 -12.49
N SER A 27 -4.00 6.85 -13.46
CA SER A 27 -3.27 6.12 -14.52
C SER A 27 -1.95 5.47 -14.07
N SER A 28 -1.25 6.00 -13.08
CA SER A 28 0.12 5.58 -12.69
C SER A 28 0.16 4.43 -11.67
N ARG A 29 -0.72 3.44 -11.81
CA ARG A 29 -0.95 2.40 -10.78
C ARG A 29 0.23 1.48 -10.51
N ASP A 30 1.02 1.17 -11.54
CA ASP A 30 2.20 0.30 -11.42
C ASP A 30 3.29 0.98 -10.60
N TRP A 31 3.52 2.27 -10.85
CA TRP A 31 4.46 3.09 -10.10
C TRP A 31 3.98 3.33 -8.66
N ALA A 32 2.67 3.48 -8.46
CA ALA A 32 2.11 3.59 -7.11
C ALA A 32 2.40 2.33 -6.28
N ALA A 33 2.24 1.12 -6.85
CA ALA A 33 2.55 -0.12 -6.15
C ALA A 33 4.06 -0.29 -5.89
N LYS A 34 4.91 0.04 -6.87
CA LYS A 34 6.38 0.03 -6.71
C LYS A 34 6.86 1.02 -5.64
N GLY A 35 6.26 2.20 -5.58
CA GLY A 35 6.56 3.19 -4.54
C GLY A 35 6.28 2.65 -3.14
N THR A 36 5.14 1.99 -2.96
CA THR A 36 4.74 1.38 -1.68
C THR A 36 5.78 0.38 -1.17
N ILE A 37 6.27 -0.53 -2.02
CA ILE A 37 7.30 -1.51 -1.62
C ILE A 37 8.66 -0.86 -1.36
N LEU A 38 9.07 0.15 -2.17
CA LEU A 38 10.33 0.87 -1.97
C LEU A 38 10.36 1.65 -0.65
N LEU A 39 9.20 2.10 -0.18
CA LEU A 39 9.03 2.72 1.14
C LEU A 39 9.01 1.69 2.29
N GLY A 40 9.10 0.38 2.01
CA GLY A 40 9.18 -0.67 3.01
C GLY A 40 7.83 -1.09 3.60
N VAL A 41 6.73 -0.66 2.99
CA VAL A 41 5.38 -1.03 3.39
C VAL A 41 5.14 -2.51 3.12
N LYS A 42 4.57 -3.22 4.09
CA LYS A 42 4.27 -4.66 4.02
C LYS A 42 2.80 -4.96 3.72
N ALA A 43 1.91 -4.08 4.16
CA ALA A 43 0.48 -4.20 3.90
C ALA A 43 -0.17 -2.83 3.69
N VAL A 44 -1.24 -2.83 2.90
CA VAL A 44 -2.18 -1.72 2.79
C VAL A 44 -3.52 -2.20 3.34
N ILE A 45 -4.19 -1.38 4.13
CA ILE A 45 -5.55 -1.62 4.63
C ILE A 45 -6.40 -0.48 4.10
N ALA A 46 -7.42 -0.80 3.30
CA ALA A 46 -8.29 0.19 2.68
C ALA A 46 -9.77 -0.19 2.76
N GLU A 47 -10.68 0.77 2.61
CA GLU A 47 -12.11 0.48 2.52
C GLU A 47 -12.46 -0.16 1.17
N SER A 48 -11.81 0.27 0.08
CA SER A 48 -11.91 -0.38 -1.22
C SER A 48 -10.71 -0.06 -2.11
N TYR A 49 -10.48 -0.91 -3.11
CA TYR A 49 -9.36 -0.78 -4.05
C TYR A 49 -9.84 -0.61 -5.48
N GLU A 50 -9.08 0.13 -6.28
CA GLU A 50 -9.13 -0.03 -7.72
C GLU A 50 -8.56 -1.42 -8.10
N ARG A 51 -9.26 -2.11 -9.01
CA ARG A 51 -8.99 -3.52 -9.36
C ARG A 51 -7.57 -3.77 -9.84
N ILE A 52 -7.05 -2.94 -10.76
CA ILE A 52 -5.69 -3.10 -11.32
C ILE A 52 -4.64 -2.81 -10.25
N HIS A 53 -4.83 -1.75 -9.47
CA HIS A 53 -3.90 -1.40 -8.41
C HIS A 53 -3.80 -2.50 -7.34
N ARG A 54 -4.92 -3.12 -6.96
CA ARG A 54 -4.93 -4.28 -6.05
C ARG A 54 -4.05 -5.42 -6.58
N SER A 55 -4.17 -5.76 -7.87
CA SER A 55 -3.34 -6.78 -8.50
C SER A 55 -1.86 -6.41 -8.50
N ASN A 56 -1.53 -5.14 -8.72
CA ASN A 56 -0.15 -4.66 -8.68
C ASN A 56 0.48 -4.77 -7.30
N LEU A 57 -0.25 -4.43 -6.23
CA LEU A 57 0.23 -4.59 -4.85
C LEU A 57 0.58 -6.04 -4.55
N VAL A 58 -0.30 -6.98 -4.93
CA VAL A 58 -0.04 -8.42 -4.79
C VAL A 58 1.20 -8.82 -5.59
N GLY A 59 1.33 -8.36 -6.84
CA GLY A 59 2.49 -8.63 -7.68
C GLY A 59 3.81 -8.07 -7.12
N MET A 60 3.76 -7.02 -6.30
CA MET A 60 4.92 -6.45 -5.61
C MET A 60 5.18 -7.07 -4.23
N GLY A 61 4.36 -8.04 -3.79
CA GLY A 61 4.48 -8.66 -2.47
C GLY A 61 3.96 -7.80 -1.31
N VAL A 62 3.12 -6.80 -1.59
CA VAL A 62 2.41 -6.01 -0.59
C VAL A 62 1.02 -6.60 -0.39
N LEU A 63 0.64 -6.90 0.86
CA LEU A 63 -0.65 -7.51 1.17
C LEU A 63 -1.78 -6.45 1.16
N PRO A 64 -2.77 -6.53 0.24
CA PRO A 64 -3.93 -5.65 0.27
C PRO A 64 -5.02 -6.26 1.17
N LEU A 65 -5.28 -5.63 2.29
CA LEU A 65 -6.36 -5.92 3.23
C LEU A 65 -7.49 -4.92 3.00
N GLN A 66 -8.72 -5.41 3.10
CA GLN A 66 -9.91 -4.58 3.05
C GLN A 66 -10.67 -4.70 4.36
N PHE A 67 -11.23 -3.60 4.85
CA PHE A 67 -12.14 -3.64 6.00
C PHE A 67 -13.38 -4.50 5.68
N GLU A 68 -13.98 -5.09 6.71
CA GLU A 68 -15.28 -5.74 6.58
C GLU A 68 -16.35 -4.68 6.32
N GLU A 69 -17.44 -5.07 5.65
CA GLU A 69 -18.53 -4.13 5.36
C GLU A 69 -19.22 -3.70 6.66
N GLY A 70 -19.10 -2.41 7.00
CA GLY A 70 -19.86 -1.80 8.11
C GLY A 70 -19.04 -1.38 9.34
N ASP A 71 -17.71 -1.55 9.33
CA ASP A 71 -16.77 -1.07 10.36
C ASP A 71 -16.09 0.26 10.00
#